data_AF-A0A381NZB4-F1
#
_entry.id   AF-A0A381NZB4-F1
#
_cell.length_a   1.000
_cell.length_b   1.000
_cell.length_c   1.000
_cell.angle_alpha   90.00
_cell.angle_beta   90.00
_cell.angle_gamma   90.00
#
_symmetry.space_group_name_H-M   'P 1'
#
loop_
_entity.id
_entity.type
_entity.pdbx_description
1 polymer ?
#
loop_
_entity_poly.entity_id
_entity_poly.type
_entity_poly.pdbx_seq_one_letter_code
_entity_poly.pdbx_strand_id
1 'polypeptide(L)'
;MNKVINAIDLEEARAGKEVLANELGVAFKDGSVDGGTYKFYHAHFEWLVKFAKPLGLTFNDIGKRKHGDPHTLFFCDELIRIYGNEDFNVSAGASFAVENWAAAGFWKDLIAGLENFKEKHNLNISLGFFKWHDNIEDQHAEHTQEEMKMLYREHNLDEDVFIKAGNEMLDGVEAFWVGLDRERVTRAHYGH
;
A
#
# COMPACT_ATOMS: atom_id res chain seq x y z
N MET A 1 -2.37 11.55 0.20
CA MET A 1 -2.76 12.98 0.09
C MET A 1 -2.36 13.57 -1.25
N ASN A 2 -1.12 13.38 -1.73
CA ASN A 2 -0.68 13.92 -3.02
C ASN A 2 -1.58 13.49 -4.20
N LYS A 3 -1.91 12.19 -4.35
CA LYS A 3 -2.84 11.70 -5.39
C LYS A 3 -4.21 12.40 -5.36
N VAL A 4 -4.71 12.81 -4.19
CA VAL A 4 -5.98 13.56 -4.05
C VAL A 4 -5.84 15.00 -4.55
N ILE A 5 -4.74 15.66 -4.21
CA ILE A 5 -4.49 17.07 -4.58
C ILE A 5 -4.21 17.18 -6.08
N ASN A 6 -3.55 16.17 -6.64
CA ASN A 6 -3.10 16.09 -8.02
C ASN A 6 -4.07 15.36 -8.94
N ALA A 7 -5.29 15.06 -8.47
CA ALA A 7 -6.30 14.38 -9.26
C ALA A 7 -6.63 15.18 -10.53
N ILE A 8 -6.85 14.47 -11.63
CA ILE A 8 -7.12 15.07 -12.94
C ILE A 8 -8.49 15.76 -13.00
N ASP A 9 -9.44 15.33 -12.17
CA ASP A 9 -10.75 15.93 -12.01
C ASP A 9 -11.33 15.75 -10.59
N LEU A 10 -12.58 16.22 -10.41
CA LEU A 10 -13.27 16.16 -9.12
C LEU A 10 -13.71 14.75 -8.72
N GLU A 11 -13.97 13.87 -9.69
CA GLU A 11 -14.40 12.50 -9.43
C GLU A 11 -13.22 11.67 -8.90
N GLU A 12 -12.06 11.78 -9.54
CA GLU A 12 -10.81 11.19 -9.07
C GLU A 12 -10.40 11.74 -7.69
N ALA A 13 -10.55 13.05 -7.48
CA ALA A 13 -10.31 13.64 -6.17
C ALA A 13 -11.25 13.07 -5.09
N ARG A 14 -12.50 12.72 -5.44
CA ARG A 14 -13.44 12.05 -4.53
C ARG A 14 -13.04 10.61 -4.27
N ALA A 15 -12.74 9.83 -5.30
CA ALA A 15 -12.26 8.46 -5.15
C ALA A 15 -11.02 8.37 -4.25
N GLY A 16 -10.03 9.25 -4.44
CA GLY A 16 -8.85 9.30 -3.58
C GLY A 16 -9.17 9.69 -2.12
N LYS A 17 -10.22 10.49 -1.87
CA LYS A 17 -10.68 10.82 -0.51
C LYS A 17 -11.38 9.65 0.16
N GLU A 18 -12.12 8.84 -0.59
CA GLU A 18 -12.75 7.61 -0.10
C GLU A 18 -11.69 6.70 0.54
N VAL A 19 -10.62 6.42 -0.21
CA VAL A 19 -9.48 5.63 0.26
C VAL A 19 -8.83 6.28 1.48
N LEU A 20 -8.45 7.57 1.38
CA LEU A 20 -7.77 8.27 2.47
C LEU A 20 -8.59 8.30 3.77
N ALA A 21 -9.91 8.53 3.69
CA ALA A 21 -10.75 8.56 4.87
C ALA A 21 -10.89 7.16 5.50
N ASN A 22 -10.93 6.11 4.67
CA ASN A 22 -10.96 4.74 5.16
C ASN A 22 -9.66 4.37 5.90
N GLU A 23 -8.50 4.70 5.32
CA GLU A 23 -7.18 4.55 5.95
C GLU A 23 -7.10 5.22 7.33
N LEU A 24 -7.76 6.38 7.46
CA LEU A 24 -7.84 7.16 8.70
C LEU A 24 -8.89 6.64 9.69
N GLY A 25 -9.73 5.67 9.31
CA GLY A 25 -10.67 5.01 10.21
C GLY A 25 -12.14 5.37 10.01
N VAL A 26 -12.52 5.90 8.86
CA VAL A 26 -13.94 6.05 8.48
C VAL A 26 -14.43 4.75 7.86
N ALA A 27 -15.50 4.18 8.41
CA ALA A 27 -16.09 2.95 7.85
C ALA A 27 -16.87 3.24 6.57
N PHE A 28 -16.77 2.35 5.59
CA PHE A 28 -17.67 2.33 4.45
C PHE A 28 -19.11 2.05 4.89
N LYS A 29 -20.04 2.79 4.29
CA LYS A 29 -21.48 2.65 4.40
C LYS A 29 -22.04 2.67 2.98
N ASP A 30 -22.69 1.59 2.57
CA ASP A 30 -23.26 1.45 1.22
C ASP A 30 -22.25 1.69 0.08
N GLY A 31 -20.98 1.30 0.30
CA GLY A 31 -19.90 1.42 -0.68
C GLY A 31 -19.12 2.75 -0.68
N SER A 32 -19.45 3.70 0.20
CA SER A 32 -18.74 4.98 0.35
C SER A 32 -18.49 5.32 1.82
N VAL A 33 -17.43 6.06 2.12
CA VAL A 33 -17.15 6.66 3.44
C VAL A 33 -18.02 7.90 3.69
N ASP A 34 -18.69 8.45 2.68
CA ASP A 34 -19.62 9.56 2.84
C ASP A 34 -20.82 9.13 3.71
N GLY A 35 -21.08 9.91 4.77
CA GLY A 35 -22.01 9.51 5.83
C GLY A 35 -21.56 8.32 6.69
N GLY A 36 -20.31 7.88 6.53
CA GLY A 36 -19.65 6.86 7.34
C GLY A 36 -19.31 7.34 8.75
N THR A 37 -19.00 6.40 9.65
CA THR A 37 -18.62 6.70 11.04
C THR A 37 -17.13 6.56 11.26
N TYR A 38 -16.49 7.64 11.72
CA TYR A 38 -15.10 7.64 12.16
C TYR A 38 -14.91 6.88 13.47
N LYS A 39 -13.89 6.01 13.53
CA LYS A 39 -13.41 5.40 14.77
C LYS A 39 -11.90 5.21 14.74
N PHE A 40 -11.22 5.57 15.83
CA PHE A 40 -9.76 5.41 15.96
C PHE A 40 -9.30 3.98 15.61
N TYR A 41 -9.94 2.97 16.19
CA TYR A 41 -9.55 1.56 16.00
C TYR A 41 -9.89 0.97 14.63
N HIS A 42 -10.50 1.74 13.73
CA HIS A 42 -10.67 1.36 12.33
C HIS A 42 -9.49 1.82 11.47
N ALA A 43 -8.68 2.78 11.94
CA ALA A 43 -7.53 3.26 11.18
C ALA A 43 -6.54 2.11 10.97
N HIS A 44 -6.05 1.97 9.74
CA HIS A 44 -5.20 0.86 9.35
C HIS A 44 -3.91 0.78 10.17
N PHE A 45 -3.37 1.93 10.54
CA PHE A 45 -2.18 2.01 11.39
C PHE A 45 -2.40 1.39 12.79
N GLU A 46 -3.59 1.50 13.38
CA GLU A 46 -3.91 0.89 14.68
C GLU A 46 -3.89 -0.65 14.60
N TRP A 47 -4.26 -1.20 13.44
CA TRP A 47 -4.19 -2.64 13.21
C TRP A 47 -2.74 -3.12 13.11
N LEU A 48 -1.86 -2.33 12.49
CA LEU A 48 -0.41 -2.59 12.44
C LEU A 48 0.23 -2.50 13.84
N VAL A 49 -0.17 -1.53 14.67
CA VAL A 49 0.26 -1.47 16.09
C VAL A 49 -0.17 -2.73 16.85
N LYS A 50 -1.41 -3.19 16.65
CA LYS A 50 -1.92 -4.43 17.27
C LYS A 50 -1.17 -5.67 16.77
N PHE A 51 -0.83 -5.73 15.48
CA PHE A 51 -0.01 -6.78 14.89
C PHE A 51 1.40 -6.82 15.51
N ALA A 52 2.01 -5.66 15.72
CA ALA A 52 3.39 -5.52 16.21
C ALA A 52 3.55 -5.82 17.71
N LYS A 53 2.50 -5.62 18.51
CA LYS A 53 2.55 -5.77 19.97
C LYS A 53 3.04 -7.15 20.46
N PRO A 54 2.55 -8.30 19.96
CA PRO A 54 3.07 -9.62 20.33
C PRO A 54 4.54 -9.86 19.94
N LEU A 55 5.10 -9.04 19.04
CA LEU A 55 6.51 -9.06 18.66
C LEU A 55 7.40 -8.21 19.59
N GLY A 56 6.82 -7.62 20.64
CA GLY A 56 7.54 -6.75 21.58
C GLY A 56 7.72 -5.31 21.09
N LEU A 57 7.05 -4.92 20.00
CA LEU A 57 7.12 -3.58 19.43
C LEU A 57 5.97 -2.69 19.91
N THR A 58 6.23 -1.39 20.03
CA THR A 58 5.27 -0.37 20.44
C THR A 58 4.99 0.63 19.31
N PHE A 59 4.03 1.53 19.52
CA PHE A 59 3.82 2.71 18.66
C PHE A 59 5.11 3.50 18.40
N ASN A 60 6.05 3.47 19.35
CA ASN A 60 7.29 4.20 19.19
C ASN A 60 8.29 3.56 18.23
N ASP A 61 8.09 2.30 17.88
CA ASP A 61 9.03 1.45 17.14
C ASP A 61 8.63 1.21 15.68
N ILE A 62 7.41 1.60 15.28
CA ILE A 62 6.89 1.34 13.93
C ILE A 62 6.37 2.60 13.23
N GLY A 63 6.31 2.59 11.91
CA GLY A 63 5.65 3.62 11.09
C GLY A 63 6.33 4.98 11.04
N LYS A 64 7.53 5.13 11.61
CA LYS A 64 8.27 6.40 11.62
C LYS A 64 9.44 6.29 10.65
N ARG A 65 9.61 7.28 9.77
CA ARG A 65 10.72 7.32 8.80
C ARG A 65 12.10 7.12 9.45
N LYS A 66 12.31 7.57 10.69
CA LYS A 66 13.58 7.37 11.41
C LYS A 66 13.97 5.90 11.64
N HIS A 67 13.02 4.98 11.49
CA HIS A 67 13.23 3.54 11.62
C HIS A 67 13.39 2.83 10.26
N GLY A 68 13.13 3.53 9.16
CA GLY A 68 13.26 2.97 7.82
C GLY A 68 14.73 2.84 7.44
N ASP A 69 15.10 1.68 6.93
CA ASP A 69 16.37 1.49 6.25
C ASP A 69 16.39 2.24 4.90
N PRO A 70 17.57 2.42 4.26
CA PRO A 70 17.67 3.14 2.99
C PRO A 70 16.77 2.62 1.87
N HIS A 71 16.54 1.30 1.80
CA HIS A 71 15.68 0.68 0.78
C HIS A 71 14.19 0.91 1.09
N THR A 72 13.79 0.81 2.36
CA THR A 72 12.44 1.18 2.80
C THR A 72 12.14 2.66 2.54
N LEU A 73 13.08 3.54 2.84
CA LEU A 73 12.92 4.97 2.60
C LEU A 73 12.90 5.31 1.11
N PHE A 74 13.69 4.61 0.30
CA PHE A 74 13.63 4.74 -1.16
C PHE A 74 12.23 4.43 -1.68
N PHE A 75 11.64 3.29 -1.32
CA PHE A 75 10.27 2.96 -1.73
C PHE A 75 9.24 4.00 -1.25
N CYS A 76 9.37 4.48 -0.01
CA CYS A 76 8.50 5.54 0.51
C CYS A 76 8.63 6.86 -0.28
N ASP A 77 9.83 7.18 -0.76
CA ASP A 77 10.09 8.37 -1.57
C ASP A 77 9.54 8.20 -2.99
N GLU A 78 9.59 6.98 -3.56
CA GLU A 78 8.99 6.66 -4.85
C GLU A 78 7.45 6.71 -4.82
N LEU A 79 6.81 6.31 -3.71
CA LEU A 79 5.37 6.52 -3.52
C LEU A 79 5.00 8.01 -3.56
N ILE A 80 5.86 8.89 -3.05
CA ILE A 80 5.61 10.34 -3.11
C ILE A 80 5.89 10.88 -4.52
N ARG A 81 7.01 10.47 -5.13
CA ARG A 81 7.52 10.97 -6.41
C ARG A 81 6.68 10.52 -7.61
N ILE A 82 6.32 9.23 -7.65
CA ILE A 82 5.67 8.60 -8.80
C ILE A 82 4.17 8.40 -8.54
N TYR A 83 3.81 7.66 -7.49
CA TYR A 83 2.39 7.39 -7.19
C TYR A 83 1.63 8.68 -6.83
N GLY A 84 2.30 9.63 -6.17
CA GLY A 84 1.78 10.95 -5.84
C GLY A 84 2.06 12.04 -6.88
N ASN A 85 2.51 11.71 -8.10
CA ASN A 85 2.93 12.70 -9.10
C ASN A 85 1.79 13.64 -9.53
N GLU A 86 2.14 14.84 -10.01
CA GLU A 86 1.18 15.81 -10.57
C GLU A 86 0.75 15.48 -12.00
N ASP A 87 1.60 14.78 -12.75
CA ASP A 87 1.21 14.19 -14.03
C ASP A 87 0.38 12.93 -13.77
N PHE A 88 -0.87 12.98 -14.19
CA PHE A 88 -1.80 11.89 -13.97
C PHE A 88 -1.44 10.61 -14.77
N ASN A 89 -0.73 10.72 -15.91
CA ASN A 89 -0.22 9.54 -16.61
C ASN A 89 0.82 8.79 -15.77
N VAL A 90 1.67 9.54 -15.06
CA VAL A 90 2.71 8.98 -14.18
C VAL A 90 2.08 8.33 -12.95
N SER A 91 1.20 9.04 -12.25
CA SER A 91 0.59 8.52 -11.02
C SER A 91 -0.36 7.34 -11.29
N ALA A 92 -1.13 7.38 -12.39
CA ALA A 92 -1.99 6.26 -12.77
C ALA A 92 -1.19 5.01 -13.18
N GLY A 93 -0.09 5.18 -13.93
CA GLY A 93 0.80 4.08 -14.29
C GLY A 93 1.41 3.40 -13.07
N ALA A 94 1.86 4.21 -12.11
CA ALA A 94 2.38 3.72 -10.83
C ALA A 94 1.33 2.98 -10.01
N SER A 95 0.12 3.54 -9.86
CA SER A 95 -0.94 2.86 -9.12
C SER A 95 -1.38 1.57 -9.80
N PHE A 96 -1.59 1.60 -11.12
CA PHE A 96 -1.96 0.40 -11.88
C PHE A 96 -0.97 -0.75 -11.63
N ALA A 97 0.34 -0.48 -11.71
CA ALA A 97 1.35 -1.50 -11.52
C ALA A 97 1.34 -2.09 -10.09
N VAL A 98 1.24 -1.25 -9.06
CA VAL A 98 1.27 -1.70 -7.66
C VAL A 98 0.03 -2.51 -7.28
N GLU A 99 -1.17 -2.03 -7.60
CA GLU A 99 -2.41 -2.72 -7.23
C GLU A 99 -2.53 -4.06 -8.00
N ASN A 100 -2.13 -4.10 -9.29
CA ASN A 100 -2.14 -5.36 -10.05
C ASN A 100 -1.07 -6.36 -9.57
N TRP A 101 0.11 -5.88 -9.14
CA TRP A 101 1.12 -6.73 -8.51
C TRP A 101 0.63 -7.31 -7.18
N ALA A 102 -0.03 -6.49 -6.36
CA ALA A 102 -0.60 -6.93 -5.09
C ALA A 102 -1.72 -7.97 -5.29
N ALA A 103 -2.63 -7.73 -6.24
CA ALA A 103 -3.70 -8.65 -6.63
C ALA A 103 -3.19 -9.97 -7.22
N ALA A 104 -1.98 -9.98 -7.80
CA ALA A 104 -1.36 -11.17 -8.40
C ALA A 104 -0.92 -12.24 -7.38
N GLY A 105 -1.30 -12.12 -6.10
CA GLY A 105 -1.15 -13.16 -5.08
C GLY A 105 -0.24 -12.78 -3.92
N PHE A 106 0.34 -11.58 -3.93
CA PHE A 106 1.25 -11.10 -2.88
C PHE A 106 0.68 -11.28 -1.46
N TRP A 107 -0.57 -10.84 -1.23
CA TRP A 107 -1.17 -10.93 0.09
C TRP A 107 -1.34 -12.37 0.57
N LYS A 108 -1.72 -13.28 -0.31
CA LYS A 108 -1.91 -14.71 0.00
C LYS A 108 -0.60 -15.33 0.48
N ASP A 109 0.50 -15.06 -0.23
CA ASP A 109 1.82 -15.56 0.14
C ASP A 109 2.31 -14.95 1.46
N LEU A 110 2.11 -13.64 1.66
CA LEU A 110 2.49 -12.96 2.90
C LEU A 110 1.69 -13.50 4.10
N ILE A 111 0.37 -13.67 3.95
CA ILE A 111 -0.52 -14.21 4.99
C ILE A 111 -0.08 -15.63 5.36
N ALA A 112 0.18 -16.49 4.37
CA ALA A 112 0.64 -17.85 4.61
C ALA A 112 1.97 -17.88 5.39
N GLY A 113 2.92 -17.00 5.03
CA GLY A 113 4.18 -16.84 5.77
C GLY A 113 3.98 -16.39 7.22
N LEU A 114 3.09 -15.42 7.45
CA LEU A 114 2.77 -14.90 8.78
C LEU A 114 2.03 -15.92 9.65
N GLU A 115 1.15 -16.74 9.06
CA GLU A 115 0.47 -17.84 9.76
C GLU A 115 1.49 -18.90 10.23
N ASN A 116 2.39 -19.33 9.34
CA ASN A 116 3.46 -20.26 9.68
C ASN A 116 4.38 -19.70 10.79
N PHE A 117 4.76 -18.42 10.69
CA PHE A 117 5.58 -17.77 11.71
C PHE A 117 4.88 -17.71 13.07
N LYS A 118 3.60 -17.32 13.06
CA LYS A 118 2.75 -17.25 14.25
C LYS A 118 2.68 -18.59 14.98
N GLU A 119 2.45 -19.68 14.26
CA GLU A 119 2.37 -21.04 14.80
C GLU A 119 3.73 -21.49 15.35
N LYS A 120 4.79 -21.34 14.56
CA LYS A 120 6.15 -21.75 14.93
C LYS A 120 6.64 -21.09 16.22
N HIS A 121 6.28 -19.83 16.44
CA HIS A 121 6.72 -19.05 17.59
C HIS A 121 5.67 -18.94 18.72
N ASN A 122 4.52 -19.61 18.58
CA ASN A 122 3.40 -19.55 19.53
C ASN A 122 2.99 -18.11 19.89
N LEU A 123 2.92 -17.24 18.89
CA LEU A 123 2.58 -15.83 19.07
C LEU A 123 1.10 -15.58 18.81
N ASN A 124 0.48 -14.65 19.54
CA ASN A 124 -0.90 -14.25 19.29
C ASN A 124 -0.99 -13.02 18.38
N ILE A 125 -0.46 -13.13 17.16
CA ILE A 125 -0.44 -12.05 16.16
C ILE A 125 -1.81 -11.93 15.48
N SER A 126 -2.28 -10.69 15.30
CA SER A 126 -3.52 -10.34 14.61
C SER A 126 -3.26 -10.08 13.13
N LEU A 127 -3.84 -10.89 12.24
CA LEU A 127 -3.67 -10.77 10.78
C LEU A 127 -4.78 -9.98 10.08
N GLY A 128 -5.63 -9.28 10.85
CA GLY A 128 -6.82 -8.58 10.32
C GLY A 128 -6.50 -7.58 9.20
N PHE A 129 -5.39 -6.84 9.31
CA PHE A 129 -4.92 -5.93 8.26
C PHE A 129 -4.68 -6.64 6.94
N PHE A 130 -3.83 -7.67 6.95
CA PHE A 130 -3.47 -8.40 5.74
C PHE A 130 -4.68 -9.11 5.12
N LYS A 131 -5.50 -9.78 5.94
CA LYS A 131 -6.69 -10.50 5.45
C LYS A 131 -7.76 -9.57 4.90
N TRP A 132 -7.90 -8.36 5.45
CA TRP A 132 -8.84 -7.39 4.91
C TRP A 132 -8.36 -6.85 3.55
N HIS A 133 -7.07 -6.53 3.41
CA HIS A 133 -6.51 -6.09 2.13
C HIS A 133 -6.64 -7.18 1.06
N ASP A 134 -6.31 -8.44 1.36
CA ASP A 134 -6.52 -9.58 0.43
C ASP A 134 -7.97 -9.68 -0.06
N ASN A 135 -8.97 -9.40 0.78
CA ASN A 135 -10.38 -9.49 0.41
C ASN A 135 -10.85 -8.36 -0.51
N ILE A 136 -10.16 -7.23 -0.57
CA ILE A 136 -10.56 -6.06 -1.36
C ILE A 136 -9.59 -5.75 -2.50
N GLU A 137 -8.45 -6.43 -2.56
CA GLU A 137 -7.38 -6.12 -3.52
C GLU A 137 -7.85 -6.26 -4.98
N ASP A 138 -8.71 -7.24 -5.27
CA ASP A 138 -9.31 -7.39 -6.61
C ASP A 138 -10.10 -6.13 -7.02
N GLN A 139 -10.71 -5.41 -6.05
CA GLN A 139 -11.42 -4.16 -6.29
C GLN A 139 -10.44 -3.01 -6.55
N HIS A 140 -9.28 -2.96 -5.88
CA HIS A 140 -8.24 -1.96 -6.17
C HIS A 140 -7.66 -2.13 -7.57
N ALA A 141 -7.38 -3.37 -7.98
CA ALA A 141 -6.92 -3.67 -9.33
C ALA A 141 -7.99 -3.30 -10.38
N GLU A 142 -9.27 -3.59 -10.11
CA GLU A 142 -10.37 -3.17 -11.00
C GLU A 142 -10.51 -1.65 -11.10
N HIS A 143 -10.39 -0.91 -9.98
CA HIS A 143 -10.44 0.55 -9.99
C HIS A 143 -9.31 1.15 -10.84
N THR A 144 -8.07 0.70 -10.68
CA THR A 144 -6.96 1.22 -11.50
C THR A 144 -7.09 0.84 -12.96
N GLN A 145 -7.72 -0.30 -13.28
CA GLN A 145 -8.08 -0.67 -14.64
C GLN A 145 -9.11 0.30 -15.26
N GLU A 146 -10.09 0.77 -14.48
CA GLU A 146 -11.05 1.78 -14.92
C GLU A 146 -10.41 3.19 -15.02
N GLU A 147 -9.54 3.58 -14.08
CA GLU A 147 -8.73 4.82 -14.17
C GLU A 147 -7.94 4.85 -15.49
N MET A 148 -7.27 3.75 -15.84
CA MET A 148 -6.53 3.62 -17.10
C MET A 148 -7.46 3.72 -18.33
N LYS A 149 -8.64 3.08 -18.29
CA LYS A 149 -9.62 3.17 -19.40
C LYS A 149 -10.15 4.60 -19.57
N MET A 150 -10.39 5.31 -18.48
CA MET A 150 -10.80 6.72 -18.50
C MET A 150 -9.69 7.58 -19.13
N LEU A 151 -8.44 7.42 -18.68
CA LEU A 151 -7.29 8.08 -19.28
C LEU A 151 -7.20 7.87 -20.79
N TYR A 152 -7.36 6.62 -21.23
CA TYR A 152 -7.31 6.26 -22.64
C TYR A 152 -8.43 6.91 -23.47
N ARG A 153 -9.64 7.02 -22.90
CA ARG A 153 -10.82 7.56 -23.60
C ARG A 153 -10.92 9.08 -23.57
N GLU A 154 -10.55 9.69 -22.46
CA GLU A 154 -10.95 11.07 -22.12
C GLU A 154 -9.76 12.02 -21.96
N HIS A 155 -8.58 11.50 -21.65
CA HIS A 155 -7.41 12.31 -21.32
C HIS A 155 -6.17 12.01 -22.14
N ASN A 156 -6.31 11.25 -23.24
CA ASN A 156 -5.25 10.89 -24.18
C ASN A 156 -4.01 10.34 -23.45
N LEU A 157 -4.17 9.14 -22.87
CA LEU A 157 -3.11 8.39 -22.21
C LEU A 157 -1.80 8.41 -23.02
N ASP A 158 -0.71 8.81 -22.37
CA ASP A 158 0.64 8.59 -22.87
C ASP A 158 1.10 7.21 -22.42
N GLU A 159 1.02 6.22 -23.32
CA GLU A 159 1.34 4.82 -23.03
C GLU A 159 2.79 4.62 -22.58
N ASP A 160 3.74 5.33 -23.21
CA ASP A 160 5.16 5.21 -22.88
C ASP A 160 5.43 5.74 -21.47
N VAL A 161 4.85 6.89 -21.11
CA VAL A 161 4.95 7.46 -19.76
C VAL A 161 4.28 6.54 -18.73
N PHE A 162 3.08 6.04 -19.03
CA PHE A 162 2.34 5.15 -18.14
C PHE A 162 3.11 3.86 -17.83
N ILE A 163 3.59 3.17 -18.87
CA ILE A 163 4.35 1.92 -18.73
C ILE A 163 5.66 2.18 -17.99
N LYS A 164 6.37 3.25 -18.34
CA LYS A 164 7.61 3.63 -17.68
C LYS A 164 7.39 3.90 -16.18
N ALA A 165 6.36 4.66 -15.83
CA ALA A 165 6.04 4.97 -14.44
C ALA A 165 5.65 3.73 -13.65
N GLY A 166 4.89 2.81 -14.26
CA GLY A 166 4.57 1.52 -13.65
C GLY A 166 5.82 0.68 -13.35
N ASN A 167 6.74 0.58 -14.31
CA ASN A 167 8.01 -0.13 -14.11
C ASN A 167 8.86 0.52 -13.01
N GLU A 168 9.03 1.85 -13.02
CA GLU A 168 9.77 2.56 -11.97
C GLU A 168 9.16 2.34 -10.57
N MET A 169 7.83 2.26 -10.48
CA MET A 169 7.16 1.98 -9.22
C MET A 169 7.42 0.53 -8.74
N LEU A 170 7.43 -0.45 -9.66
CA LEU A 170 7.79 -1.83 -9.35
C LEU A 170 9.27 -1.98 -8.96
N ASP A 171 10.18 -1.20 -9.53
CA ASP A 171 11.59 -1.14 -9.08
C ASP A 171 11.67 -0.68 -7.61
N GLY A 172 10.81 0.26 -7.22
CA GLY A 172 10.63 0.68 -5.82
C GLY A 172 10.16 -0.47 -4.92
N VAL A 173 9.16 -1.24 -5.35
CA VAL A 173 8.65 -2.41 -4.64
C VAL A 173 9.75 -3.48 -4.50
N GLU A 174 10.48 -3.78 -5.58
CA GLU A 174 11.60 -4.72 -5.56
C GLU A 174 12.68 -4.28 -4.58
N ALA A 175 13.09 -3.01 -4.64
CA ALA A 175 14.12 -2.45 -3.76
C ALA A 175 13.75 -2.63 -2.29
N PHE A 176 12.49 -2.39 -1.91
CA PHE A 176 11.99 -2.63 -0.55
C PHE A 176 12.15 -4.09 -0.12
N TRP A 177 11.59 -5.04 -0.88
CA TRP A 177 11.58 -6.44 -0.48
C TRP A 177 12.97 -7.08 -0.50
N VAL A 178 13.77 -6.79 -1.52
CA VAL A 178 15.17 -7.26 -1.60
C VAL A 178 16.01 -6.63 -0.50
N GLY A 179 15.77 -5.36 -0.17
CA GLY A 179 16.40 -4.67 0.96
C GLY A 179 16.15 -5.37 2.28
N LEU A 180 14.87 -5.68 2.59
CA LEU A 180 14.48 -6.40 3.79
C LEU A 180 15.12 -7.79 3.88
N ASP A 181 15.19 -8.53 2.77
CA ASP A 181 15.82 -9.85 2.76
C ASP A 181 17.34 -9.77 3.00
N ARG A 182 18.02 -8.80 2.37
CA ARG A 182 19.44 -8.53 2.62
C ARG A 182 19.71 -8.20 4.08
N GLU A 183 18.88 -7.38 4.71
CA GLU A 183 18.99 -7.10 6.14
C GLU A 183 18.81 -8.35 6.99
N ARG A 184 17.78 -9.15 6.69
CA ARG A 184 17.51 -10.42 7.40
C ARG A 184 18.70 -11.36 7.34
N VAL A 185 19.28 -11.54 6.14
CA VAL A 185 20.47 -12.39 5.92
C VAL A 185 21.69 -11.82 6.67
N THR A 186 21.92 -10.51 6.59
CA THR A 186 23.03 -9.85 7.27
C THR A 186 22.94 -10.01 8.80
N ARG A 187 21.76 -9.78 9.38
CA ARG A 187 21.53 -9.97 10.82
C ARG A 187 21.69 -11.43 11.26
N ALA A 188 21.33 -12.39 10.41
CA ALA A 188 21.54 -13.80 10.70
C ALA A 188 23.03 -14.22 10.66
N HIS A 189 23.83 -13.60 9.79
CA HIS A 189 25.26 -13.89 9.66
C HIS A 189 26.13 -13.21 10.73
N TYR A 190 25.76 -12.01 11.18
CA TYR A 190 26.56 -11.22 12.13
C TYR A 190 25.93 -11.12 13.53
N GLY A 191 24.74 -11.68 13.74
CA GLY A 191 24.02 -11.66 15.02
C GLY A 191 24.25 -12.92 15.86
N HIS A 192 25.46 -13.07 16.40
CA HIS A 192 25.78 -13.89 17.58
C HIS A 192 26.69 -13.12 18.52
#